data_AF-A0A3N1TPA3-F1
#
_entry.id   AF-A0A3N1TPA3-F1
#
_cell.length_a   1.000
_cell.length_b   1.000
_cell.length_c   1.000
_cell.angle_alpha   90.00
_cell.angle_beta   90.00
_cell.angle_gamma   90.00
#
_symmetry.space_group_name_H-M   'P 1'
#
loop_
_entity.id
_entity.type
_entity.pdbx_description
1 polymer ?
#
loop_
_entity_poly.entity_id
_entity_poly.type
_entity_poly.pdbx_seq_one_letter_code
_entity_poly.pdbx_strand_id
1 'polypeptide(L)'
;MSVPETVDRVLLTAAVVVIVIAGAGLLTRIWRGPSMLDRAISLDVCAALIIAGLGAKSAFARDPFYFPIMLVLAFLGFTGSVGIARFIAVRDRPPGRPRADGPKRTGGETP
;
A
#
# COMPACT_ATOMS: atom_id res chain seq x y z
N MET A 1 -33.49 25.10 -2.80
CA MET A 1 -32.48 24.02 -2.76
C MET A 1 -33.15 22.80 -2.16
N SER A 2 -33.10 21.66 -2.85
CA SER A 2 -33.71 20.46 -2.31
C SER A 2 -32.81 19.89 -1.20
N VAL A 3 -33.39 19.36 -0.13
CA VAL A 3 -32.66 18.76 1.00
C VAL A 3 -31.60 17.74 0.52
N PRO A 4 -31.87 16.88 -0.48
CA PRO A 4 -30.88 15.94 -1.00
C PRO A 4 -29.64 16.59 -1.62
N GLU A 5 -29.80 17.69 -2.36
CA GLU A 5 -28.67 18.41 -2.97
C GLU A 5 -27.74 19.03 -1.91
N THR A 6 -28.33 19.49 -0.80
CA THR A 6 -27.56 20.07 0.30
C THR A 6 -26.74 18.98 0.99
N VAL A 7 -27.36 17.82 1.24
CA VAL A 7 -26.70 16.66 1.85
C VAL A 7 -25.55 16.17 0.97
N ASP A 8 -25.76 16.00 -0.34
CA ASP A 8 -24.72 15.59 -1.30
C ASP A 8 -23.53 16.55 -1.28
N ARG A 9 -23.78 17.87 -1.33
CA ARG A 9 -22.72 18.89 -1.26
C ARG A 9 -21.95 18.87 0.06
N VAL A 10 -22.65 18.73 1.19
CA VAL A 10 -22.01 18.66 2.51
C VAL A 10 -21.13 17.41 2.62
N LEU A 11 -21.62 16.25 2.18
CA LEU A 11 -20.87 14.99 2.16
C LEU A 11 -19.62 15.08 1.29
N LEU A 12 -19.74 15.61 0.06
CA LEU A 12 -18.62 15.76 -0.86
C LEU A 12 -17.57 16.73 -0.31
N THR A 13 -18.01 17.85 0.28
CA THR A 13 -17.10 18.83 0.90
C THR A 13 -16.37 18.21 2.09
N ALA A 14 -17.09 17.49 2.97
CA ALA A 14 -16.49 16.80 4.11
C ALA A 14 -15.48 15.73 3.64
N ALA A 15 -15.80 14.95 2.62
CA ALA A 15 -14.89 13.97 2.05
C ALA A 15 -13.60 14.61 1.54
N VAL A 16 -13.69 15.70 0.78
CA VAL A 16 -12.51 16.43 0.28
C VAL A 16 -11.67 16.99 1.43
N VAL A 17 -12.31 17.58 2.45
CA VAL A 17 -11.59 18.09 3.63
C VAL A 17 -10.82 16.97 4.33
N VAL A 18 -11.45 15.82 4.56
CA VAL A 18 -10.79 14.66 5.19
C VAL A 18 -9.64 14.14 4.32
N ILE A 19 -9.81 14.07 2.99
CA ILE A 19 -8.75 13.66 2.07
C ILE A 19 -7.55 14.62 2.15
N VAL A 20 -7.78 15.93 2.21
CA VAL A 20 -6.71 16.93 2.32
C VAL A 20 -5.97 16.79 3.65
N ILE A 21 -6.69 16.61 4.76
CA ILE A 21 -6.08 16.39 6.08
C ILE A 21 -5.25 15.10 6.08
N ALA A 22 -5.79 14.01 5.51
CA ALA A 22 -5.07 12.75 5.36
C ALA A 22 -3.82 12.90 4.48
N GLY A 23 -3.90 13.66 3.39
CA GLY A 23 -2.77 13.98 2.51
C GLY A 23 -1.67 14.77 3.22
N ALA A 24 -2.05 15.76 4.03
CA ALA A 24 -1.10 16.50 4.87
C ALA A 24 -0.40 15.57 5.86
N GLY A 25 -1.16 14.70 6.55
CA GLY A 25 -0.60 13.69 7.44
C GLY A 25 0.34 12.72 6.70
N LEU A 26 -0.05 12.27 5.50
CA LEU A 26 0.75 11.39 4.67
C LEU A 26 2.09 12.02 4.26
N LEU A 27 2.09 13.30 3.88
CA LEU A 27 3.32 14.04 3.57
C LEU A 27 4.28 14.03 4.75
N THR A 28 3.77 14.20 5.98
CA THR A 28 4.63 14.12 7.18
C THR A 28 5.24 12.73 7.37
N ARG A 29 4.51 11.67 7.03
CA ARG A 29 4.98 10.28 7.11
C ARG A 29 6.03 9.98 6.03
N ILE A 30 5.80 10.41 4.79
CA ILE A 30 6.77 10.26 3.69
C ILE A 30 8.11 10.92 4.06
N TRP A 31 8.07 12.10 4.69
CA TRP A 31 9.26 12.86 5.04
C TRP A 31 10.02 12.27 6.25
N ARG A 32 9.30 11.82 7.28
CA ARG A 32 9.91 11.25 8.50
C ARG A 32 10.20 9.75 8.42
N GLY A 33 9.66 9.04 7.43
CA GLY A 33 9.72 7.58 7.33
C GLY A 33 11.16 7.05 7.34
N PRO A 34 11.58 6.34 8.42
CA PRO A 34 12.96 5.88 8.59
C PRO A 34 13.25 4.57 7.83
N SER A 35 12.22 3.82 7.45
CA SER A 35 12.35 2.54 6.74
C SER A 35 11.87 2.62 5.29
N MET A 36 12.51 1.87 4.38
CA MET A 36 12.04 1.74 3.00
C MET A 36 10.60 1.19 2.92
N LEU A 37 10.24 0.31 3.85
CA LEU A 37 8.91 -0.26 3.96
C LEU A 37 7.87 0.84 4.26
N ASP A 38 8.14 1.73 5.21
CA ASP A 38 7.23 2.81 5.58
C ASP A 38 6.98 3.78 4.43
N ARG A 39 8.03 4.08 3.66
CA ARG A 39 7.93 4.90 2.44
C ARG A 39 7.09 4.21 1.38
N ALA A 40 7.27 2.91 1.20
CA ALA A 40 6.54 2.14 0.19
C ALA A 40 5.05 2.00 0.53
N ILE A 41 4.71 1.79 1.81
CA ILE A 41 3.32 1.86 2.31
C ILE A 41 2.75 3.27 2.11
N SER A 42 3.53 4.31 2.43
CA SER A 42 3.06 5.69 2.26
C SER A 42 2.74 6.02 0.79
N LEU A 43 3.47 5.42 -0.15
CA LEU A 43 3.23 5.58 -1.58
C LEU A 43 1.92 4.90 -2.03
N ASP A 44 1.60 3.74 -1.46
CA ASP A 44 0.32 3.06 -1.68
C ASP A 44 -0.86 3.88 -1.13
N VAL A 45 -0.73 4.41 0.10
CA VAL A 45 -1.72 5.32 0.67
C VAL A 45 -1.86 6.60 -0.16
N CYS A 46 -0.78 7.09 -0.77
CA CYS A 46 -0.84 8.23 -1.69
C CYS A 46 -1.72 7.91 -2.91
N ALA A 47 -1.52 6.74 -3.54
CA ALA A 47 -2.36 6.28 -4.63
C ALA A 47 -3.83 6.17 -4.21
N ALA A 48 -4.12 5.63 -3.01
CA ALA A 48 -5.47 5.55 -2.47
C ALA A 48 -6.10 6.93 -2.26
N LEU A 49 -5.36 7.93 -1.79
CA LEU A 49 -5.85 9.30 -1.65
C LEU A 49 -6.12 9.97 -3.01
N ILE A 50 -5.30 9.69 -4.02
CA ILE A 50 -5.54 10.16 -5.39
C ILE A 50 -6.85 9.56 -5.93
N ILE A 51 -7.06 8.25 -5.74
CA ILE A 51 -8.31 7.58 -6.12
C ILE A 51 -9.51 8.22 -5.41
N ALA A 52 -9.42 8.46 -4.10
CA ALA A 52 -10.50 9.09 -3.33
C ALA A 52 -10.82 10.51 -3.84
N GLY A 53 -9.79 11.30 -4.16
CA GLY A 53 -9.95 12.65 -4.71
C GLY A 53 -10.60 12.64 -6.11
N LEU A 54 -10.17 11.72 -6.97
CA LEU A 54 -10.79 11.53 -8.29
C LEU A 54 -12.24 11.05 -8.17
N GLY A 55 -12.53 10.17 -7.21
CA GLY A 55 -13.89 9.70 -6.91
C GLY A 55 -14.80 10.85 -6.48
N ALA A 56 -14.33 11.71 -5.57
CA ALA A 56 -15.05 12.90 -5.16
C ALA A 56 -15.29 13.87 -6.33
N LYS A 57 -14.28 14.06 -7.19
CA LYS A 57 -14.40 14.88 -8.42
C LYS A 57 -15.43 14.31 -9.39
N SER A 58 -15.38 13.01 -9.67
CA SER A 58 -16.34 12.33 -10.54
C SER A 58 -17.76 12.37 -9.98
N ALA A 59 -17.91 12.21 -8.66
CA ALA A 59 -19.21 12.32 -8.00
C ALA A 59 -19.79 13.74 -8.11
N PHE A 60 -18.94 14.76 -7.93
CA PHE A 60 -19.32 16.17 -8.09
C PHE A 60 -19.69 16.51 -9.54
N ALA A 61 -18.88 16.07 -10.50
CA ALA A 61 -19.11 16.31 -11.93
C ALA A 61 -20.22 15.46 -12.54
N ARG A 62 -20.68 14.41 -11.82
CA ARG A 62 -21.63 13.39 -12.31
C ARG A 62 -21.15 12.73 -13.61
N ASP A 63 -19.83 12.57 -13.75
CA ASP A 63 -19.17 12.04 -14.95
C ASP A 63 -18.13 10.94 -14.57
N PRO A 64 -18.27 9.72 -15.12
CA PRO A 64 -17.34 8.61 -14.86
C PRO A 64 -16.01 8.71 -15.60
N PHE A 65 -15.68 9.80 -16.30
CA PHE A 65 -14.44 9.97 -17.06
C PHE A 65 -13.15 9.51 -16.34
N TYR A 66 -13.04 9.69 -15.02
CA TYR A 66 -11.85 9.32 -14.24
C TYR A 66 -11.81 7.85 -13.79
N PHE A 67 -12.87 7.08 -14.02
CA PHE A 67 -12.99 5.69 -13.53
C PHE A 67 -11.87 4.76 -14.03
N PRO A 68 -11.48 4.80 -15.32
CA PRO A 68 -10.36 4.00 -15.81
C PRO A 68 -9.03 4.33 -15.11
N ILE A 69 -8.79 5.61 -14.80
CA ILE A 69 -7.58 6.05 -14.11
C ILE A 69 -7.55 5.51 -12.68
N MET A 70 -8.68 5.59 -11.97
CA MET A 70 -8.81 5.03 -10.63
C MET A 70 -8.57 3.52 -10.62
N LEU A 71 -9.07 2.81 -11.64
CA LEU A 71 -8.87 1.37 -11.78
C LEU A 71 -7.38 1.03 -11.94
N VAL A 72 -6.66 1.75 -12.81
CA VAL A 72 -5.21 1.56 -13.00
C VAL A 72 -4.44 1.86 -11.71
N LEU A 73 -4.79 2.93 -11.00
CA LEU A 73 -4.16 3.27 -9.72
C LEU A 73 -4.44 2.21 -8.65
N ALA A 74 -5.65 1.64 -8.61
CA ALA A 74 -6.00 0.58 -7.66
C ALA A 74 -5.17 -0.69 -7.92
N PHE A 75 -5.01 -1.07 -9.19
CA PHE A 75 -4.12 -2.19 -9.55
C PHE A 75 -2.66 -1.91 -9.23
N LEU A 76 -2.20 -0.68 -9.46
CA LEU A 76 -0.82 -0.28 -9.17
C LEU A 76 -0.53 -0.31 -7.67
N GLY A 77 -1.41 0.24 -6.85
CA GLY A 77 -1.27 0.22 -5.38
C GLY A 77 -1.28 -1.20 -4.82
N PHE A 78 -2.27 -2.01 -5.23
CA PHE A 78 -2.36 -3.42 -4.86
C PHE A 78 -1.09 -4.20 -5.24
N THR A 79 -0.66 -4.09 -6.50
CA THR A 79 0.53 -4.80 -6.99
C THR A 79 1.80 -4.34 -6.28
N GLY A 80 1.92 -3.03 -6.01
CA GLY A 80 3.03 -2.46 -5.25
C GLY A 80 3.12 -3.05 -3.84
N SER A 81 2.00 -3.03 -3.10
CA SER A 81 1.91 -3.57 -1.74
C SER A 81 2.27 -5.07 -1.68
N VAL A 82 1.71 -5.87 -2.60
CA VAL A 82 2.02 -7.32 -2.71
C VAL A 82 3.49 -7.55 -3.06
N GLY A 83 4.07 -6.76 -3.97
CA GLY A 83 5.47 -6.86 -4.34
C GLY A 83 6.42 -6.63 -3.16
N ILE A 84 6.14 -5.60 -2.35
CA ILE A 84 6.90 -5.29 -1.14
C ILE A 84 6.80 -6.43 -0.11
N ALA A 85 5.58 -6.91 0.15
CA ALA A 85 5.34 -8.01 1.08
C ALA A 85 6.11 -9.28 0.66
N ARG A 86 6.09 -9.61 -0.64
CA ARG A 86 6.83 -10.75 -1.18
C ARG A 86 8.35 -10.58 -1.06
N PHE A 87 8.87 -9.39 -1.34
CA PHE A 87 10.30 -9.11 -1.23
C PHE A 87 10.81 -9.29 0.21
N ILE A 88 10.06 -8.79 1.19
CA ILE A 88 10.37 -8.94 2.61
C ILE A 88 10.35 -10.42 3.02
N ALA A 89 9.29 -11.14 2.66
CA ALA A 89 9.16 -12.57 2.97
C ALA A 89 10.28 -13.44 2.38
N VAL A 90 10.85 -13.04 1.23
CA VAL A 90 12.00 -13.73 0.63
C VAL A 90 13.30 -13.41 1.37
N ARG A 91 13.51 -12.17 1.82
CA ARG A 91 14.71 -11.78 2.60
C ARG A 91 14.76 -12.39 3.99
N ASP A 92 13.61 -12.57 4.63
CA ASP A 92 13.54 -13.05 6.02
C ASP A 92 13.64 -14.57 6.17
N ARG A 93 13.91 -15.33 5.09
CA ARG A 93 14.21 -16.76 5.19
C ARG A 93 15.54 -16.96 5.93
N PRO A 94 15.54 -17.57 7.14
CA PRO A 94 16.78 -17.89 7.82
C PRO A 94 17.61 -18.82 6.92
N PRO A 95 18.95 -18.64 6.82
CA PRO A 95 19.79 -19.61 6.15
C PRO A 95 19.51 -20.98 6.77
N GLY A 96 19.13 -21.93 5.93
CA GLY A 96 18.76 -23.27 6.36
C GLY A 96 19.85 -23.80 7.30
N ARG A 97 19.46 -24.20 8.52
CA ARG A 97 20.38 -24.81 9.48
C ARG A 97 21.24 -25.83 8.74
N PRO A 98 22.58 -25.72 8.78
CA PRO A 98 23.44 -26.76 8.24
C PRO A 98 22.95 -28.08 8.82
N ARG A 99 22.58 -29.01 7.93
CA ARG A 99 22.29 -30.38 8.31
C ARG A 99 23.52 -30.84 9.07
N ALA A 100 23.39 -31.06 10.38
CA ALA A 100 24.46 -31.61 11.17
C ALA A 100 24.75 -32.98 10.55
N ASP A 101 25.82 -33.05 9.75
CA ASP A 101 26.36 -34.30 9.27
C ASP A 101 26.67 -35.12 10.52
N GLY A 102 25.88 -36.16 10.73
CA GLY A 102 26.10 -37.12 11.80
C GLY A 102 27.52 -37.68 11.68
N PRO A 103 28.15 -38.06 12.81
CA PRO A 103 29.55 -38.42 12.82
C PRO A 103 29.81 -39.53 11.81
N LYS A 104 30.60 -39.21 10.77
CA LYS A 104 31.22 -40.23 9.93
C LYS A 104 32.04 -41.11 10.87
N ARG A 105 31.51 -42.30 11.16
CA ARG A 105 32.28 -43.40 11.74
C ARG A 105 33.37 -43.74 10.71
N THR A 106 34.49 -43.06 10.87
CA THR A 106 35.74 -43.34 10.17
C THR A 106 36.64 -43.97 11.21
N GLY A 107 37.08 -45.19 10.96
CA GLY A 107 38.02 -45.92 11.81
C GLY A 107 37.34 -47.06 12.59
N GLY A 108 37.67 -48.34 12.41
CA GLY A 108 38.84 -48.88 11.73
C GLY A 108 38.55 -50.23 11.11
N GLU A 109 39.06 -50.36 9.89
CA GLU A 109 39.57 -51.63 9.41
C GLU A 109 40.73 -52.11 10.31
N THR A 110 40.97 -53.41 10.16
CA THR A 110 42.14 -54.23 10.54
C THR A 110 42.06 -54.95 11.89
N PRO A 111 42.57 -56.21 11.93
CA PRO A 111 42.39 -57.32 10.99
C PRO A 111 41.67 -58.52 11.62
#